data_AF-A0A7V9DFP5-F1
#
_entry.id   AF-A0A7V9DFP5-F1
#
_cell.length_a   1.000
_cell.length_b   1.000
_cell.length_c   1.000
_cell.angle_alpha   90.00
_cell.angle_beta   90.00
_cell.angle_gamma   90.00
#
_symmetry.space_group_name_H-M   'P 1'
#
loop_
_entity.id
_entity.type
_entity.pdbx_description
1 polymer ?
#
loop_
_entity_poly.entity_id
_entity_poly.type
_entity_poly.pdbx_seq_one_letter_code
_entity_poly.pdbx_strand_id
1 'polypeptide(L)'
;MTTFEEHVRNALDSLPPHIARALENVAIVIEHENVEEPDLFGLFDWPEYMPAKISIYRKPLEAEYPDPRELEDEIAGLGYD
;
A
#
# COMPACT_ATOMS: atom_id res chain seq x y z
N MET A 1 14.27 -12.26 -7.74
CA MET A 1 13.99 -11.24 -6.71
C MET A 1 12.52 -10.94 -6.83
N THR A 2 11.81 -10.89 -5.70
CA THR A 2 10.38 -10.54 -5.64
C THR A 2 10.22 -9.10 -6.12
N THR A 3 9.18 -8.81 -6.92
CA THR A 3 8.91 -7.43 -7.36
C THR A 3 8.13 -6.66 -6.29
N PHE A 4 8.13 -5.33 -6.37
CA PHE A 4 7.33 -4.50 -5.47
C PHE A 4 5.83 -4.86 -5.55
N GLU A 5 5.30 -5.13 -6.73
CA GLU A 5 3.91 -5.57 -6.93
C GLU A 5 3.63 -6.93 -6.29
N GLU A 6 4.61 -7.83 -6.24
CA GLU A 6 4.50 -9.10 -5.53
C GLU A 6 4.50 -8.89 -4.01
N HIS A 7 5.34 -7.98 -3.48
CA HIS A 7 5.30 -7.59 -2.06
C HIS A 7 3.95 -6.98 -1.68
N VAL A 8 3.40 -6.07 -2.48
CA VAL A 8 2.06 -5.52 -2.28
C VAL A 8 1.01 -6.62 -2.26
N ARG A 9 1.07 -7.58 -3.19
CA ARG A 9 0.14 -8.71 -3.21
C ARG A 9 0.25 -9.55 -1.93
N ASN A 10 1.47 -9.90 -1.51
CA ASN A 10 1.70 -10.69 -0.30
C ASN A 10 1.15 -9.99 0.95
N ALA A 11 1.36 -8.67 1.05
CA ALA A 11 0.84 -7.84 2.13
C ALA A 11 -0.69 -7.81 2.13
N LEU A 12 -1.34 -7.68 0.97
CA LEU A 12 -2.80 -7.72 0.87
C LEU A 12 -3.39 -9.10 1.19
N ASP A 13 -2.70 -10.17 0.78
CA ASP A 13 -3.10 -11.56 1.07
C ASP A 13 -2.94 -11.92 2.56
N SER A 14 -2.11 -11.19 3.30
CA SER A 14 -1.91 -11.40 4.74
C SER A 14 -2.95 -10.68 5.61
N LEU A 15 -3.75 -9.78 5.02
CA LEU A 15 -4.71 -8.96 5.77
C LEU A 15 -5.76 -9.82 6.49
N PRO A 16 -6.19 -9.38 7.70
CA PRO A 16 -7.31 -10.01 8.38
C PRO A 16 -8.56 -10.06 7.48
N PRO A 17 -9.37 -11.15 7.50
CA PRO A 17 -10.49 -11.32 6.57
C PRO A 17 -11.50 -10.16 6.54
N HIS A 18 -11.70 -9.48 7.67
CA HIS A 18 -12.62 -8.35 7.76
C HIS A 18 -12.07 -7.09 7.06
N ILE A 19 -10.75 -6.91 7.03
CA ILE A 19 -10.09 -5.82 6.29
C ILE A 19 -10.08 -6.15 4.80
N ALA A 20 -9.71 -7.37 4.41
CA ALA A 20 -9.76 -7.80 3.01
C ALA A 20 -11.16 -7.60 2.40
N ARG A 21 -12.22 -7.91 3.17
CA ARG A 21 -13.62 -7.68 2.76
C ARG A 21 -13.95 -6.20 2.57
N ALA A 22 -13.33 -5.31 3.35
CA ALA A 22 -13.53 -3.86 3.21
C ALA A 22 -12.90 -3.29 1.93
N LEU A 23 -11.92 -4.00 1.35
CA LEU A 23 -11.21 -3.58 0.13
C LEU A 23 -11.90 -3.97 -1.18
N GLU A 24 -12.99 -4.75 -1.16
CA GLU A 24 -13.63 -5.27 -2.38
C GLU A 24 -14.11 -4.20 -3.38
N ASN A 25 -14.38 -2.98 -2.91
CA ASN A 25 -14.77 -1.83 -3.74
C ASN A 25 -13.72 -0.69 -3.69
N VAL A 26 -12.47 -1.03 -3.35
CA VAL A 26 -11.37 -0.08 -3.25
C VAL A 26 -10.36 -0.37 -4.38
N ALA A 27 -10.04 0.64 -5.18
CA ALA A 27 -8.99 0.56 -6.17
C ALA A 27 -7.62 0.70 -5.49
N ILE A 28 -6.80 -0.34 -5.53
CA ILE A 28 -5.42 -0.28 -5.02
C ILE A 28 -4.50 -0.02 -6.22
N VAL A 29 -3.76 1.09 -6.16
CA VAL A 29 -2.91 1.56 -7.25
C VAL A 29 -1.49 1.71 -6.74
N ILE A 30 -0.54 1.15 -7.50
CA ILE A 30 0.88 1.32 -7.23
C ILE A 30 1.37 2.50 -8.06
N GLU A 31 1.93 3.49 -7.38
CA GLU A 31 2.49 4.70 -7.97
C GLU A 31 3.96 4.87 -7.53
N HIS A 32 4.70 5.76 -8.19
CA HIS A 32 6.10 5.98 -7.83
C HIS A 32 6.24 6.72 -6.50
N GLU A 33 5.63 7.90 -6.37
CA GLU A 33 5.62 8.77 -5.20
C GLU A 33 4.43 9.75 -5.31
N ASN A 34 3.99 10.34 -4.21
CA ASN A 34 3.02 11.43 -4.26
C ASN A 34 3.71 12.72 -4.74
N VAL A 35 3.06 13.50 -5.60
CA VAL A 35 3.67 14.71 -6.17
C VAL A 35 3.71 15.89 -5.21
N GLU A 36 2.80 15.94 -4.25
CA GLU A 36 2.70 17.01 -3.25
C GLU A 36 3.49 16.66 -1.98
N GLU A 37 3.46 15.38 -1.57
CA GLU A 37 4.15 14.85 -0.39
C GLU A 37 5.00 13.61 -0.74
N PRO A 38 6.21 13.77 -1.33
CA PRO A 38 7.00 12.65 -1.88
C PRO A 38 7.39 11.56 -0.88
N ASP A 39 7.43 11.88 0.41
CA ASP A 39 7.79 10.95 1.49
C ASP A 39 6.59 10.12 1.98
N LEU A 40 5.39 10.36 1.45
CA LEU A 40 4.18 9.62 1.83
C LEU A 40 4.25 8.18 1.33
N PHE A 41 3.93 7.20 2.20
CA PHE A 41 3.94 5.78 1.84
C PHE A 41 2.65 5.31 1.17
N GLY A 42 1.52 5.91 1.53
CA GLY A 42 0.25 5.66 0.87
C GLY A 42 -0.79 6.75 1.14
N LEU A 43 -1.83 6.79 0.31
CA LEU A 43 -2.91 7.76 0.40
C LEU A 43 -4.26 7.08 0.18
N PHE A 44 -5.22 7.35 1.08
CA PHE A 44 -6.61 6.97 0.89
C PHE A 44 -7.42 8.16 0.35
N ASP A 45 -7.94 8.00 -0.87
CA ASP A 45 -8.79 8.97 -1.55
C ASP A 45 -10.23 8.46 -1.62
N TRP A 46 -11.20 9.30 -1.24
CA TRP A 46 -12.63 8.99 -1.37
C TRP A 46 -13.38 10.08 -2.15
N PRO A 47 -13.28 10.08 -3.49
CA PRO A 47 -14.03 10.98 -4.35
C PRO A 47 -15.55 10.65 -4.38
N GLU A 48 -16.38 11.67 -4.63
CA GLU A 48 -17.85 11.57 -4.57
C GLU A 48 -18.46 10.60 -5.60
N TYR A 49 -17.86 10.46 -6.78
CA TYR A 49 -18.44 9.73 -7.93
C TYR A 49 -17.60 8.55 -8.43
N MET A 50 -16.50 8.22 -7.75
CA MET A 50 -15.59 7.12 -8.13
C MET A 50 -15.42 6.17 -6.94
N PRO A 51 -15.01 4.91 -7.17
CA PRO A 51 -14.58 4.04 -6.07
C PRO A 51 -13.52 4.71 -5.22
N ALA A 52 -13.51 4.38 -3.92
CA ALA A 52 -12.40 4.78 -3.06
C ALA A 52 -11.09 4.18 -3.62
N LYS A 53 -9.98 4.89 -3.44
CA LYS A 53 -8.68 4.51 -3.97
C LYS A 53 -7.66 4.53 -2.85
N ILE A 54 -6.80 3.51 -2.80
CA ILE A 54 -5.58 3.51 -2.01
C ILE A 54 -4.41 3.56 -2.99
N SER A 55 -3.63 4.63 -2.93
CA SER A 55 -2.34 4.72 -3.60
C SER A 55 -1.25 4.15 -2.67
N ILE A 56 -0.39 3.29 -3.20
CA ILE A 56 0.81 2.77 -2.53
C ILE A 56 2.02 3.29 -3.29
N TYR A 57 2.92 4.00 -2.59
CA TYR A 57 4.02 4.73 -3.20
C TYR A 57 5.34 3.96 -3.09
N ARG A 58 5.80 3.42 -4.21
CA ARG A 58 6.97 2.52 -4.28
C ARG A 58 8.24 3.13 -3.75
N LYS A 59 8.64 4.30 -4.25
CA LYS A 59 9.95 4.88 -3.96
C LYS A 59 10.17 5.13 -2.46
N PRO A 60 9.27 5.83 -1.74
CA PRO A 60 9.52 6.10 -0.33
C PRO A 60 9.49 4.82 0.50
N LEU A 61 8.63 3.84 0.16
CA LEU A 61 8.60 2.53 0.81
C LEU A 61 9.89 1.72 0.60
N GLU A 62 10.39 1.61 -0.64
CA GLU A 62 11.65 0.88 -0.90
C GLU A 62 12.88 1.59 -0.32
N ALA A 63 12.82 2.92 -0.17
CA ALA A 63 13.89 3.70 0.42
C ALA A 63 13.97 3.52 1.95
N GLU A 64 12.82 3.51 2.63
CA GLU A 64 12.75 3.41 4.09
C GLU A 64 12.85 1.96 4.57
N TYR A 65 12.25 1.00 3.83
CA TYR A 65 12.15 -0.41 4.23
C TYR A 65 12.88 -1.32 3.23
N PRO A 66 14.22 -1.40 3.30
CA PRO A 66 15.01 -2.26 2.41
C PRO A 66 14.90 -3.75 2.77
N ASP A 67 14.42 -4.11 3.97
CA ASP A 67 14.11 -5.50 4.32
C ASP A 67 12.73 -5.88 3.76
N PRO A 68 12.62 -6.95 2.95
CA PRO A 68 11.35 -7.34 2.33
C PRO A 68 10.22 -7.65 3.30
N ARG A 69 10.51 -8.12 4.51
CA ARG A 69 9.47 -8.44 5.51
C ARG A 69 8.97 -7.18 6.18
N GLU A 70 9.88 -6.27 6.54
CA GLU A 70 9.49 -4.96 7.08
C GLU A 70 8.68 -4.17 6.05
N LEU A 71 9.05 -4.26 4.76
CA LEU A 71 8.27 -3.67 3.66
C LEU A 71 6.85 -4.25 3.57
N GLU A 72 6.71 -5.57 3.61
CA GLU A 72 5.39 -6.24 3.56
C GLU A 72 4.53 -5.91 4.80
N ASP A 73 5.14 -5.87 5.98
CA ASP A 73 4.47 -5.50 7.22
C ASP A 73 3.98 -4.05 7.18
N GLU A 74 4.80 -3.12 6.69
CA GLU A 74 4.42 -1.71 6.51
C GLU A 74 3.25 -1.58 5.51
N ILE A 75 3.35 -2.22 4.33
CA ILE A 75 2.27 -2.17 3.32
C ILE A 75 0.95 -2.74 3.87
N ALA A 76 1.00 -3.77 4.70
CA ALA A 76 -0.17 -4.36 5.33
C ALA A 76 -0.77 -3.48 6.45
N GLY A 77 -0.11 -2.37 6.82
CA GLY A 77 -0.47 -1.57 7.99
C GLY A 77 -0.22 -2.29 9.31
N LEU A 78 0.71 -3.25 9.30
CA LEU A 78 1.18 -4.01 10.46
C LEU A 78 2.49 -3.44 11.02
N GLY A 79 3.09 -2.46 10.34
CA GLY A 79 4.15 -1.61 10.86
C GLY A 79 3.69 -0.87 12.11
N TYR A 80 4.45 -1.00 13.19
CA TYR A 80 4.20 -0.26 14.43
C TYR A 80 4.81 1.14 14.31
N ASP A 81 3.99 2.18 14.31
CA ASP A 81 4.37 3.54 14.75
C ASP A 81 4.50 3.58 16.30
#